data_AF-A0A382SJJ4-F1
#
_entry.id   AF-A0A382SJJ4-F1
#
_cell.length_a   1.000
_cell.length_b   1.000
_cell.length_c   1.000
_cell.angle_alpha   90.00
_cell.angle_beta   90.00
_cell.angle_gamma   90.00
#
_symmetry.space_group_name_H-M   'P 1'
#
loop_
_entity.id
_entity.type
_entity.pdbx_description
1 polymer ?
#
loop_
_entity_poly.entity_id
_entity_poly.type
_entity_poly.pdbx_seq_one_letter_code
_entity_poly.pdbx_strand_id
1 'polypeptide(L)' 'MYEYRCKVLKVIDGDTVDVDIDLGFGIMLRDERVRLMGIDTPESRTRDKVEKKFG' A
#
# COMPACT_ATOMS: atom_id res chain seq x y z
N MET A 1 -17.75 -5.14 8.82
CA MET A 1 -16.54 -4.53 8.26
C MET A 1 -16.19 -3.35 9.14
N TYR A 2 -14.94 -3.18 9.53
CA TYR A 2 -14.51 -2.07 10.39
C TYR A 2 -13.66 -1.11 9.55
N GLU A 3 -13.89 0.18 9.72
CA GLU A 3 -13.16 1.23 9.02
C GLU A 3 -12.22 1.91 10.01
N TYR A 4 -10.93 1.88 9.71
CA TYR A 4 -9.89 2.51 10.51
C TYR A 4 -9.32 3.69 9.75
N ARG A 5 -9.00 4.76 10.47
CA ARG A 5 -8.27 5.88 9.88
C ARG A 5 -6.83 5.46 9.71
N CYS A 6 -6.28 5.73 8.53
CA CYS A 6 -4.87 5.52 8.26
C CYS A 6 -4.23 6.82 7.78
N LYS A 7 -2.93 6.92 7.98
CA LYS A 7 -2.08 7.96 7.44
C LYS A 7 -1.17 7.34 6.39
N VAL A 8 -1.25 7.83 5.16
CA VAL A 8 -0.34 7.39 4.10
C VAL A 8 1.05 7.97 4.37
N LEU A 9 2.04 7.08 4.49
CA LEU A 9 3.43 7.46 4.65
C LEU A 9 4.12 7.62 3.31
N LYS A 10 3.94 6.64 2.43
CA LYS A 10 4.63 6.58 1.15
C LYS A 10 3.82 5.81 0.12
N VAL A 11 3.79 6.32 -1.10
CA VAL A 11 3.27 5.61 -2.27
C VAL A 11 4.42 4.81 -2.88
N ILE A 12 4.25 3.50 -3.02
CA ILE A 12 5.28 2.60 -3.56
C ILE A 12 5.02 2.34 -5.03
N ASP A 13 3.82 1.87 -5.35
CA ASP A 13 3.35 1.58 -6.72
C ASP A 13 1.92 2.14 -6.88
N GLY A 14 1.31 1.96 -8.05
CA GLY A 14 -0.03 2.50 -8.34
C GLY A 14 -1.16 1.92 -7.47
N ASP A 15 -0.95 0.72 -6.92
CA ASP A 15 -1.88 -0.02 -6.06
C ASP A 15 -1.33 -0.24 -4.63
N THR A 16 -0.04 0.01 -4.42
CA THR A 16 0.69 -0.36 -3.21
C THR A 16 1.15 0.88 -2.44
N VAL A 17 0.72 0.99 -1.18
CA VAL A 17 1.05 2.13 -0.31
C VAL A 17 1.47 1.65 1.08
N ASP A 18 2.45 2.33 1.66
CA ASP A 18 2.85 2.16 3.05
C ASP A 18 2.05 3.14 3.91
N VAL A 19 1.37 2.63 4.94
CA VAL A 19 0.42 3.37 5.78
C VAL A 19 0.63 3.06 7.26
N ASP A 20 0.30 4.04 8.09
CA ASP A 20 0.08 3.81 9.52
C ASP A 20 -1.42 3.74 9.80
N ILE A 21 -1.89 2.70 10.49
CA ILE A 21 -3.30 2.47 10.78
C ILE A 21 -3.55 2.75 12.28
N ASP A 22 -4.48 3.65 12.58
CA ASP A 22 -4.93 3.92 13.94
C ASP A 22 -6.09 2.98 14.30
N LEU A 23 -5.83 2.05 15.23
CA LEU A 23 -6.82 1.09 15.73
C LEU A 23 -7.63 1.65 16.92
N GLY A 24 -7.30 2.86 17.39
CA GLY A 24 -7.84 3.46 18.60
C GLY A 24 -7.08 3.05 19.86
N PHE A 25 -7.48 3.61 21.00
CA PHE A 25 -6.90 3.31 22.33
C PHE A 25 -5.38 3.53 22.42
N GLY A 26 -4.82 4.39 21.55
CA GLY A 26 -3.37 4.64 21.48
C GLY A 26 -2.58 3.53 20.77
N ILE A 27 -3.26 2.55 20.16
CA ILE A 27 -2.65 1.47 19.39
C ILE A 27 -2.61 1.89 17.93
N MET A 28 -1.40 1.97 17.38
CA MET A 28 -1.15 2.37 16.01
C MET A 28 -0.27 1.30 15.38
N LEU A 29 -0.77 0.66 14.33
CA LEU A 29 0.05 -0.17 13.46
C LEU A 29 0.83 0.76 12.54
N ARG A 30 2.14 0.56 12.46
CA ARG A 30 3.03 1.45 11.72
C ARG A 30 3.78 0.70 10.66
N ASP A 31 4.08 1.39 9.56
CA ASP A 31 4.86 0.86 8.43
C ASP A 31 4.21 -0.37 7.75
N GLU A 32 2.87 -0.39 7.75
CA GLU A 32 2.11 -1.47 7.12
C GLU A 32 1.98 -1.22 5.63
N ARG A 33 2.37 -2.21 4.82
CA ARG A 33 2.19 -2.17 3.37
C ARG A 33 0.83 -2.74 2.99
N VAL A 34 -0.02 -1.92 2.38
CA VAL A 34 -1.35 -2.32 1.93
C VAL A 34 -1.48 -2.21 0.42
N ARG A 35 -2.23 -3.14 -0.17
CA ARG A 35 -2.64 -3.12 -1.58
C ARG A 35 -4.10 -2.76 -1.71
N LEU A 36 -4.42 -1.91 -2.69
CA LEU A 36 -5.78 -1.49 -2.98
C LEU A 36 -6.53 -2.64 -3.68
N MET A 37 -7.48 -3.24 -2.97
CA MET A 37 -8.32 -4.30 -3.52
C MET A 37 -9.07 -3.82 -4.77
N GLY A 38 -8.87 -4.50 -5.91
CA GLY A 38 -9.53 -4.20 -7.18
C GLY A 38 -8.77 -3.26 -8.11
N ILE A 39 -7.60 -2.77 -7.69
CA ILE A 39 -6.65 -2.06 -8.55
C ILE A 39 -5.40 -2.93 -8.62
N ASP A 40 -5.08 -3.43 -9.81
CA ASP A 40 -3.87 -4.22 -10.07
C ASP A 40 -3.04 -3.44 -11.09
N THR A 41 -2.02 -2.73 -10.60
CA THR A 41 -1.13 -1.92 -11.43
C THR A 41 0.19 -2.63 -11.64
N PRO A 42 0.83 -2.49 -12.82
CA PRO A 42 2.14 -3.07 -13.07
C PRO A 42 3.14 -2.60 -12.01
N GLU A 43 3.81 -3.56 -11.36
CA GLU A 43 4.74 -3.27 -10.26
C GLU A 43 6.06 -2.71 -10.82
N SER A 44 6.36 -1.44 -10.55
CA SER A 44 7.58 -0.78 -11.05
C SER A 44 8.86 -1.38 -10.45
N ARG A 45 8.74 -2.13 -9.34
CA ARG A 45 9.86 -2.72 -8.58
C ARG A 45 10.06 -4.22 -8.75
N THR A 46 9.45 -4.83 -9.76
CA THR A 46 9.62 -6.27 -10.02
C THR A 46 10.87 -6.57 -10.90
N ARG A 47 11.47 -7.76 -10.76
CA ARG A 47 12.64 -8.18 -11.58
C ARG A 47 12.25 -8.63 -12.98
N ASP A 48 10.96 -8.81 -13.24
CA ASP A 48 10.43 -9.15 -14.56
C ASP A 48 10.55 -7.98 -15.54
N LYS A 49 11.25 -8.25 -16.63
CA LYS A 49 11.57 -7.26 -17.66
C LYS A 49 10.35 -6.80 -18.46
N VAL A 50 9.27 -7.60 -18.43
CA VAL A 50 8.02 -7.29 -19.12
C VAL A 50 7.23 -6.26 -18.32
N GLU A 51 7.04 -6.46 -17.02
CA GLU A 51 6.32 -5.54 -16.14
C GLU A 51 7.03 -4.20 -15.97
N LYS A 52 8.37 -4.19 -15.85
CA LYS A 52 9.18 -2.96 -15.87
C LYS A 52 9.03 -2.08 -17.10
N LYS A 53 8.49 -2.64 -18.19
CA LYS A 53 8.26 -1.91 -19.44
C LYS A 53 6.94 -1.12 -19.41
N PHE A 54 6.03 -1.51 -18.51
CA PHE A 54 4.70 -0.94 -18.35
C PHE A 54 4.54 -0.12 -17.05
N GLY A 55 5.38 -0.37 -16.04
CA GLY A 55 5.46 0.41 -14.80
C GLY A 55 6.53 1.49 -14.79
#